data_AF-A0A642V0G5-F1
#
_entry.id   AF-A0A642V0G5-F1
#
_cell.length_a   1.000
_cell.length_b   1.000
_cell.length_c   1.000
_cell.angle_alpha   90.00
_cell.angle_beta   90.00
_cell.angle_gamma   90.00
#
_symmetry.space_group_name_H-M   'P 1'
#
loop_
_entity.id
_entity.type
_entity.pdbx_description
1 polymer ?
#
loop_
_entity_poly.entity_id
_entity_poly.type
_entity_poly.pdbx_seq_one_letter_code
_entity_poly.pdbx_strand_id
1 'polypeptide(L)'
;MYITTAASARRVLWKGLHRAAYSTKCPEPEMDTGCTYCMPDMSKFPDPKKRFPVMPFHSKQLVINTGTSDWPSKIGTAGSLAGALEPLKRSLINVTHLYPEGLYFPKIHVDQAEEFASKYLNEDNIESQIEAVEQKSPLVLVCGHGKRDERCGIIAPMLIDEFRKVLEYHGRLYNRETCPDGVRVASCSHIGGHAFAGNIIYHDGKGSTPIWYSTVFPHHIQGIVKETIIDGNIIEELHRK
;
A
#
# COMPACT_ATOMS: atom_id res chain seq x y z
N MET A 1 0.44 -6.40 -6.73
CA MET A 1 1.77 -6.10 -6.18
C MET A 1 1.99 -6.95 -4.93
N TYR A 2 3.22 -7.38 -4.66
CA TYR A 2 3.56 -7.95 -3.36
C TYR A 2 4.15 -6.86 -2.50
N ILE A 3 3.75 -6.80 -1.24
CA ILE A 3 4.29 -5.88 -0.26
C ILE A 3 4.91 -6.67 0.88
N THR A 4 6.17 -6.35 1.18
CA THR A 4 6.86 -6.87 2.35
C THR A 4 7.44 -5.72 3.16
N THR A 5 7.48 -5.91 4.47
CA THR A 5 8.03 -4.97 5.43
C THR A 5 9.42 -5.44 5.84
N ALA A 6 10.45 -4.64 5.56
CA ALA A 6 11.76 -4.83 6.17
C ALA A 6 11.81 -4.02 7.46
N ALA A 7 12.09 -4.68 8.58
CA ALA A 7 12.42 -3.96 9.80
C ALA A 7 13.76 -3.27 9.57
N SER A 8 13.77 -1.94 9.49
CA SER A 8 15.01 -1.18 9.45
C SER A 8 15.73 -1.34 10.79
N ALA A 9 17.03 -1.63 10.77
CA ALA A 9 17.88 -1.66 11.97
C ALA A 9 17.95 -0.27 12.64
N ARG A 10 17.68 0.80 11.88
CA ARG A 10 17.56 2.16 12.39
C ARG A 10 16.08 2.51 12.55
N ARG A 11 15.74 3.05 13.73
CA ARG A 11 14.41 3.62 14.00
C ARG A 11 14.15 4.64 12.89
N VAL A 12 13.21 4.36 11.99
CA VAL A 12 12.70 5.39 11.06
C VAL A 12 12.19 6.49 11.97
N LEU A 13 12.97 7.58 12.05
CA LEU A 13 12.53 8.79 12.74
C LEU A 13 11.17 9.09 12.15
N TRP A 14 10.16 9.25 13.01
CA TRP A 14 8.86 9.74 12.59
C TRP A 14 9.12 11.12 11.98
N LYS A 15 9.35 11.16 10.66
CA LYS A 15 9.33 12.38 9.87
C LYS A 15 7.88 12.77 9.93
N GLY A 16 7.60 13.68 10.86
CA GLY A 16 6.27 13.95 11.35
C GLY A 16 5.29 14.05 10.20
N LEU A 17 4.09 13.50 10.38
CA LEU A 17 2.97 13.98 9.58
C LEU A 17 2.95 15.49 9.76
N HIS A 18 3.25 16.24 8.71
CA HIS A 18 3.11 17.68 8.71
C HIS A 18 1.67 18.01 9.13
N ARG A 19 1.44 18.31 10.42
CA ARG A 19 0.16 18.75 11.01
C ARG A 19 -1.08 18.16 10.32
N ALA A 20 -1.16 16.85 10.10
CA ALA A 20 -2.39 16.28 9.56
C ALA A 20 -3.52 16.54 10.56
N ALA A 21 -4.51 17.31 10.15
CA ALA A 21 -5.72 17.43 10.93
C ALA A 21 -6.43 16.07 10.89
N TYR A 22 -7.16 15.77 11.95
CA TYR A 22 -7.97 14.56 12.02
C TYR A 22 -9.42 14.95 11.73
N SER A 23 -10.03 14.32 10.72
CA SER A 23 -11.47 14.26 10.64
C SER A 23 -11.92 13.08 11.50
N THR A 24 -12.91 13.30 12.38
CA THR A 24 -13.42 12.24 13.25
C THR A 24 -14.20 11.18 12.47
N LYS A 25 -14.85 11.57 11.38
CA LYS A 25 -15.64 10.69 10.51
C LYS A 25 -15.30 10.89 9.04
N CYS A 26 -15.46 9.83 8.25
CA CYS A 26 -15.44 9.90 6.81
C CYS A 26 -16.64 10.72 6.35
N PRO A 27 -16.46 11.73 5.49
CA PRO A 27 -17.59 12.44 4.91
C PRO A 27 -18.39 11.51 3.99
N GLU A 28 -19.68 11.79 3.87
CA GLU A 28 -20.58 11.09 2.95
C GLU A 28 -20.16 11.34 1.48
N PRO A 29 -20.39 10.37 0.58
CA PRO A 29 -20.19 10.56 -0.85
C PRO A 29 -20.97 11.76 -1.41
N GLU A 30 -20.33 12.50 -2.32
CA GLU A 30 -20.95 13.61 -3.05
C GLU A 30 -21.56 13.15 -4.38
N MET A 31 -21.13 12.00 -4.90
CA MET A 31 -21.61 11.42 -6.15
C MET A 31 -21.79 9.90 -6.05
N ASP A 32 -22.60 9.32 -6.94
CA ASP A 32 -22.67 7.87 -7.12
C ASP A 32 -21.96 7.47 -8.41
N THR A 33 -20.94 6.64 -8.29
CA THR A 33 -20.14 6.07 -9.39
C THR A 33 -20.75 4.79 -9.98
N GLY A 34 -21.94 4.41 -9.50
CA GLY A 34 -22.61 3.13 -9.74
C GLY A 34 -22.20 2.03 -8.76
N CYS A 35 -21.08 2.18 -8.04
CA CYS A 35 -20.65 1.22 -7.01
C CYS A 35 -20.30 1.88 -5.67
N THR A 36 -20.57 3.18 -5.51
CA THR A 36 -20.36 3.92 -4.27
C THR A 36 -21.08 3.26 -3.08
N TYR A 37 -22.25 2.66 -3.30
CA TYR A 37 -23.01 1.94 -2.27
C TYR A 37 -23.01 0.42 -2.44
N CYS A 38 -22.14 -0.13 -3.29
CA CYS A 38 -21.94 -1.58 -3.38
C CYS A 38 -21.53 -2.12 -2.01
N MET A 39 -22.24 -3.16 -1.57
CA MET A 39 -21.87 -3.88 -0.36
C MET A 39 -21.68 -5.36 -0.71
N PRO A 40 -20.59 -5.98 -0.22
CA PRO A 40 -20.45 -7.42 -0.32
C PRO A 40 -21.49 -8.11 0.59
N ASP A 41 -21.61 -9.42 0.47
CA ASP A 41 -22.41 -10.21 1.41
C ASP A 41 -21.85 -10.05 2.83
N MET A 42 -22.55 -9.25 3.64
CA MET A 42 -22.13 -8.88 4.99
C MET A 42 -22.17 -10.06 5.97
N SER A 43 -22.83 -11.17 5.62
CA SER A 43 -22.74 -12.40 6.43
C SER A 43 -21.31 -12.94 6.52
N LYS A 44 -20.47 -12.62 5.52
CA LYS A 44 -19.04 -12.94 5.49
C LYS A 44 -18.17 -11.91 6.23
N PHE A 45 -18.72 -10.78 6.68
CA PHE A 45 -18.01 -9.67 7.33
C PHE A 45 -18.54 -9.45 8.76
N PRO A 46 -18.36 -10.41 9.68
CA PRO A 46 -18.85 -10.25 11.05
C PRO A 46 -18.09 -9.16 11.80
N ASP A 47 -18.77 -8.47 12.71
CA ASP A 47 -18.15 -7.51 13.63
C ASP A 47 -17.02 -8.18 14.40
N PRO A 48 -15.80 -7.64 14.34
CA PRO A 48 -14.67 -8.27 15.00
C PRO A 48 -14.75 -8.08 16.51
N LYS A 49 -14.79 -9.20 17.21
CA LYS A 49 -14.81 -9.27 18.68
C LYS A 49 -13.49 -8.81 19.34
N LYS A 50 -12.39 -8.66 18.59
CA LYS A 50 -11.07 -8.24 19.07
C LYS A 50 -10.30 -7.43 18.03
N ARG A 51 -9.70 -6.31 18.44
CA ARG A 51 -8.70 -5.57 17.66
C ARG A 51 -7.36 -6.28 17.78
N PHE A 52 -6.75 -6.71 16.67
CA PHE A 52 -5.39 -7.26 16.67
C PHE A 52 -4.36 -6.13 16.65
N PRO A 53 -3.16 -6.34 17.25
CA PRO A 53 -2.09 -5.35 17.21
C PRO A 53 -1.72 -5.01 15.75
N VAL A 54 -1.52 -3.72 15.50
CA VAL A 54 -1.11 -3.19 14.21
C VAL A 54 0.34 -3.58 13.95
N MET A 55 0.68 -3.87 12.69
CA MET A 55 2.08 -4.08 12.28
C MET A 55 2.89 -2.85 12.69
N PRO A 56 4.08 -2.98 13.29
CA PRO A 56 4.83 -1.84 13.77
C PRO A 56 5.16 -0.85 12.64
N PHE A 57 4.84 0.43 12.88
CA PHE A 57 4.97 1.58 11.98
C PHE A 57 6.39 1.88 11.47
N HIS A 58 7.41 1.15 11.93
CA HIS A 58 8.82 1.47 11.72
C HIS A 58 9.50 0.64 10.62
N SER A 59 8.73 0.06 9.70
CA SER A 59 9.30 -0.77 8.64
C SER A 59 9.29 -0.07 7.29
N LYS A 60 10.40 -0.17 6.56
CA LYS A 60 10.45 0.17 5.14
C LYS A 60 9.52 -0.79 4.40
N GLN A 61 8.78 -0.27 3.44
CA GLN A 61 7.86 -1.07 2.65
C GLN A 61 8.43 -1.25 1.26
N LEU A 62 8.69 -2.51 0.92
CA LEU A 62 9.13 -2.92 -0.39
C LEU A 62 7.92 -3.41 -1.18
N VAL A 63 7.59 -2.69 -2.24
CA VAL A 63 6.47 -3.02 -3.13
C VAL A 63 7.03 -3.58 -4.44
N ILE A 64 6.86 -4.88 -4.63
CA ILE A 64 7.35 -5.63 -5.80
C ILE A 64 6.18 -5.81 -6.77
N ASN A 65 6.33 -5.34 -8.01
CA ASN A 65 5.36 -5.60 -9.06
C ASN A 65 5.76 -6.87 -9.83
N THR A 66 4.86 -7.84 -9.87
CA THR A 66 5.12 -9.14 -10.50
C THR A 66 4.19 -9.48 -11.62
N GLY A 67 3.15 -8.68 -11.85
CA GLY A 67 2.11 -8.98 -12.83
C GLY A 67 1.17 -10.12 -12.44
N THR A 68 1.25 -10.68 -11.23
CA THR A 68 0.33 -11.72 -10.73
C THR A 68 -0.36 -11.30 -9.42
N SER A 69 -1.54 -11.86 -9.17
CA SER A 69 -2.38 -11.58 -7.99
C SER A 69 -2.40 -12.72 -6.97
N ASP A 70 -1.95 -13.92 -7.32
CA ASP A 70 -2.01 -15.12 -6.48
C ASP A 70 -0.70 -15.35 -5.73
N TRP A 71 -0.64 -14.85 -4.50
CA TRP A 71 0.59 -14.79 -3.71
C TRP A 71 0.59 -15.79 -2.55
N PRO A 72 1.74 -16.43 -2.24
CA PRO A 72 1.88 -17.24 -1.05
C PRO A 72 1.56 -16.44 0.21
N SER A 73 0.91 -17.07 1.19
CA SER A 73 0.53 -16.45 2.47
C SER A 73 1.73 -15.99 3.30
N LYS A 74 2.91 -16.52 3.01
CA LYS A 74 4.21 -16.11 3.52
C LYS A 74 5.20 -16.25 2.37
N ILE A 75 5.75 -15.14 1.90
CA ILE A 75 7.00 -15.22 1.16
C ILE A 75 8.10 -14.94 2.16
N GLY A 76 8.89 -15.96 2.46
CA GLY A 76 10.13 -15.90 3.24
C GLY A 76 10.05 -15.16 4.58
N THR A 77 9.96 -15.92 5.66
CA THR A 77 10.29 -15.52 7.04
C THR A 77 11.71 -14.93 7.24
N ALA A 78 12.43 -14.58 6.17
CA ALA A 78 13.86 -14.27 6.18
C ALA A 78 14.20 -12.79 5.94
N GLY A 79 13.23 -11.91 5.71
CA GLY A 79 13.49 -10.46 5.58
C GLY A 79 14.42 -10.06 4.42
N SER A 80 14.76 -10.97 3.50
CA SER A 80 15.65 -10.72 2.38
C SER A 80 14.91 -10.65 1.04
N LEU A 81 15.42 -9.83 0.12
CA LEU A 81 14.88 -9.69 -1.24
C LEU A 81 14.88 -11.04 -1.98
N ALA A 82 15.93 -11.86 -1.82
CA ALA A 82 16.01 -13.20 -2.41
C ALA A 82 14.85 -14.11 -1.94
N GLY A 83 14.56 -14.10 -0.63
CA GLY A 83 13.42 -14.83 -0.07
C GLY A 83 12.08 -14.37 -0.66
N ALA A 84 11.93 -13.05 -0.91
CA ALA A 84 10.76 -12.44 -1.55
C ALA A 84 10.54 -12.89 -3.01
N LEU A 85 11.58 -13.38 -3.67
CA LEU A 85 11.57 -13.73 -5.10
C LEU A 85 11.58 -15.23 -5.37
N GLU A 86 12.01 -16.04 -4.39
CA GLU A 86 12.05 -17.49 -4.49
C GLU A 86 10.75 -18.09 -5.06
N PRO A 87 9.54 -17.69 -4.64
CA PRO A 87 8.31 -18.25 -5.20
C PRO A 87 8.05 -17.87 -6.65
N LEU A 88 8.68 -16.79 -7.13
CA LEU A 88 8.51 -16.30 -8.50
C LEU A 88 9.47 -17.00 -9.47
N LYS A 89 10.55 -17.64 -8.98
CA LYS A 89 11.63 -18.24 -9.78
C LYS A 89 12.13 -17.32 -10.90
N ARG A 90 12.24 -16.01 -10.61
CA ARG A 90 12.67 -15.00 -11.59
C ARG A 90 14.12 -14.63 -11.34
N SER A 91 14.92 -14.53 -12.40
CA SER A 91 16.28 -13.98 -12.34
C SER A 91 16.34 -12.45 -12.33
N LEU A 92 15.25 -11.79 -12.74
CA LEU A 92 15.11 -10.34 -12.79
C LEU A 92 13.84 -9.88 -12.07
N ILE A 93 13.99 -8.86 -11.24
CA ILE A 93 12.88 -8.15 -10.60
C ILE A 93 12.52 -6.96 -11.48
N ASN A 94 11.32 -7.02 -12.06
CA ASN A 94 10.98 -6.07 -13.12
C ASN A 94 10.54 -4.70 -12.63
N VAL A 95 10.18 -4.51 -11.35
CA VAL A 95 9.84 -3.21 -10.75
C VAL A 95 9.76 -3.37 -9.23
N THR A 96 10.52 -2.55 -8.51
CA THR A 96 10.43 -2.45 -7.05
C THR A 96 10.31 -0.99 -6.63
N HIS A 97 9.38 -0.69 -5.72
CA HIS A 97 9.30 0.61 -5.05
C HIS A 97 9.67 0.46 -3.58
N LEU A 98 10.42 1.42 -3.06
CA LEU A 98 10.80 1.49 -1.66
C LEU A 98 10.20 2.76 -1.04
N TYR A 99 9.39 2.54 0.00
CA TYR A 99 8.77 3.60 0.78
C TYR A 99 9.26 3.55 2.24
N PRO A 100 9.41 4.70 2.91
CA PRO A 100 9.04 6.05 2.47
C PRO A 100 10.06 6.73 1.54
N GLU A 101 11.17 6.09 1.19
CA GLU A 101 12.26 6.72 0.45
C GLU A 101 11.87 7.27 -0.93
N GLY A 102 10.73 6.85 -1.48
CA GLY A 102 10.25 7.32 -2.79
C GLY A 102 11.20 6.86 -3.89
N LEU A 103 11.80 5.68 -3.74
CA LEU A 103 12.73 5.13 -4.72
C LEU A 103 12.03 4.09 -5.57
N TYR A 104 12.28 4.16 -6.87
CA TYR A 104 11.87 3.19 -7.88
C TYR A 104 13.11 2.54 -8.48
N PHE A 105 13.09 1.22 -8.52
CA PHE A 105 14.15 0.40 -9.07
C PHE A 105 13.61 -0.29 -10.33
N PRO A 106 13.97 0.20 -11.53
CA PRO A 106 13.44 -0.34 -12.78
C PRO A 106 13.91 -1.77 -13.03
N LYS A 107 15.12 -2.12 -12.58
CA LYS A 107 15.73 -3.43 -12.78
C LYS A 107 16.62 -3.75 -11.58
N ILE A 108 16.35 -4.88 -10.94
CA ILE A 108 17.26 -5.47 -9.95
C ILE A 108 17.42 -6.92 -10.33
N HIS A 109 18.66 -7.36 -10.54
CA HIS A 109 18.95 -8.79 -10.73
C HIS A 109 19.01 -9.51 -9.39
N VAL A 110 18.67 -10.81 -9.37
CA VAL A 110 18.63 -11.59 -8.11
C VAL A 110 19.99 -11.67 -7.41
N ASP A 111 21.08 -11.71 -8.16
CA ASP A 111 22.45 -11.65 -7.64
C ASP A 111 22.77 -10.33 -6.92
N GLN A 112 22.05 -9.25 -7.24
CA GLN A 112 22.14 -7.96 -6.56
C GLN A 112 21.28 -7.89 -5.29
N ALA A 113 20.62 -8.97 -4.87
CA ALA A 113 19.69 -8.95 -3.74
C ALA A 113 20.36 -8.61 -2.40
N GLU A 114 21.58 -9.10 -2.18
CA GLU A 114 22.35 -8.80 -0.96
C GLU A 114 22.83 -7.34 -0.96
N GLU A 115 23.39 -6.87 -2.07
CA GLU A 115 23.76 -5.47 -2.27
C GLU A 115 22.57 -4.53 -2.03
N PHE A 116 21.41 -4.87 -2.61
CA PHE A 116 20.17 -4.11 -2.43
C PHE A 116 19.77 -4.04 -0.96
N ALA A 117 19.76 -5.19 -0.27
CA ALA A 117 19.36 -5.26 1.13
C ALA A 117 20.31 -4.44 2.01
N SER A 118 21.62 -4.62 1.85
CA SER A 118 22.63 -3.84 2.58
C SER A 118 22.51 -2.35 2.33
N LYS A 119 22.46 -1.92 1.07
CA LYS A 119 22.41 -0.49 0.72
C LYS A 119 21.11 0.18 1.13
N TYR A 120 19.97 -0.42 0.80
CA TYR A 120 18.67 0.28 0.83
C TYR A 120 17.77 -0.13 2.00
N LEU A 121 17.87 -1.37 2.49
CA LEU A 121 17.07 -1.85 3.63
C LEU A 121 17.79 -1.64 4.96
N ASN A 122 19.10 -1.94 5.00
CA ASN A 122 19.92 -1.83 6.21
C ASN A 122 20.64 -0.47 6.34
N GLU A 123 20.75 0.28 5.24
CA GLU A 123 21.47 1.56 5.17
C GLU A 123 22.97 1.45 5.47
N ASP A 124 23.57 0.35 5.03
CA ASP A 124 25.01 0.14 5.10
C ASP A 124 25.72 1.15 4.18
N ASN A 125 26.86 1.67 4.65
CA ASN A 125 27.66 2.63 3.87
C ASN A 125 28.50 1.92 2.80
N ILE A 126 27.83 1.33 1.82
CA ILE A 126 28.44 0.66 0.67
C ILE A 126 28.18 1.46 -0.62
N GLU A 127 29.09 1.38 -1.58
CA GLU A 127 28.79 1.79 -2.95
C GLU A 127 27.83 0.78 -3.58
N SER A 128 26.92 1.25 -4.43
CA SER A 128 25.97 0.38 -5.13
C SER A 128 25.85 0.81 -6.59
N GLN A 129 25.80 -0.18 -7.47
CA GLN A 129 25.59 0.02 -8.91
C GLN A 129 24.12 -0.11 -9.31
N ILE A 130 23.24 -0.37 -8.35
CA ILE A 130 21.81 -0.50 -8.58
C ILE A 130 21.24 0.88 -8.93
N GLU A 131 20.66 0.99 -10.13
CA GLU A 131 19.97 2.19 -10.58
C GLU A 131 18.72 2.44 -9.73
N ALA A 132 18.72 3.57 -9.02
CA ALA A 132 17.59 4.06 -8.25
C ALA A 132 17.09 5.37 -8.85
N VAL A 133 15.79 5.44 -9.10
CA VAL A 133 15.12 6.62 -9.66
C VAL A 133 14.17 7.18 -8.61
N GLU A 134 14.09 8.50 -8.50
CA GLU A 134 13.10 9.15 -7.63
C GLU A 134 11.68 8.96 -8.19
N GLN A 135 10.78 8.41 -7.38
CA GLN A 135 9.36 8.24 -7.65
C GLN A 135 8.56 9.11 -6.68
N LYS A 136 7.88 10.12 -7.22
CA LYS A 136 7.07 11.07 -6.45
C LYS A 136 5.58 10.78 -6.50
N SER A 137 5.15 9.90 -7.41
CA SER A 137 3.75 9.54 -7.58
C SER A 137 3.21 8.80 -6.35
N PRO A 138 2.13 9.30 -5.71
CA PRO A 138 1.50 8.63 -4.58
C PRO A 138 0.96 7.24 -4.97
N LEU A 139 0.81 6.36 -3.98
CA LEU A 139 0.35 4.98 -4.20
C LEU A 139 -0.66 4.55 -3.14
N VAL A 140 -1.81 4.07 -3.61
CA VAL A 140 -2.83 3.36 -2.84
C VAL A 140 -2.67 1.85 -3.08
N LEU A 141 -2.44 1.10 -2.01
CA LEU A 141 -2.43 -0.36 -2.01
C LEU A 141 -3.68 -0.89 -1.32
N VAL A 142 -4.42 -1.76 -2.01
CA VAL A 142 -5.64 -2.39 -1.49
C VAL A 142 -5.40 -3.89 -1.29
N CYS A 143 -5.62 -4.40 -0.08
CA CYS A 143 -5.49 -5.83 0.20
C CYS A 143 -6.50 -6.66 -0.60
N GLY A 144 -6.05 -7.45 -1.56
CA GLY A 144 -6.93 -8.29 -2.41
C GLY A 144 -6.80 -9.80 -2.19
N HIS A 145 -6.14 -10.23 -1.12
CA HIS A 145 -5.76 -11.65 -0.97
C HIS A 145 -6.92 -12.56 -0.52
N GLY A 146 -7.64 -13.13 -1.48
CA GLY A 146 -8.81 -14.00 -1.22
C GLY A 146 -8.52 -15.34 -0.52
N LYS A 147 -7.36 -15.98 -0.74
CA LYS A 147 -7.04 -17.27 -0.08
C LYS A 147 -6.77 -17.12 1.42
N ARG A 148 -6.20 -15.99 1.83
CA ARG A 148 -5.89 -15.71 3.25
C ARG A 148 -7.03 -15.02 3.96
N ASP A 149 -7.72 -14.12 3.26
CA ASP A 149 -8.91 -13.45 3.74
C ASP A 149 -9.89 -13.26 2.58
N GLU A 150 -10.86 -14.17 2.46
CA GLU A 150 -11.87 -14.15 1.38
C GLU A 150 -12.55 -12.79 1.28
N ARG A 151 -12.79 -12.14 2.42
CA ARG A 151 -13.41 -10.81 2.51
C ARG A 151 -12.59 -9.76 1.77
N CYS A 152 -11.26 -9.79 1.91
CA CYS A 152 -10.36 -8.91 1.15
C CYS A 152 -10.40 -9.22 -0.36
N GLY A 153 -10.49 -10.50 -0.73
CA GLY A 153 -10.66 -10.91 -2.13
C GLY A 153 -11.97 -10.41 -2.75
N ILE A 154 -13.06 -10.38 -1.97
CA ILE A 154 -14.37 -9.89 -2.41
C ILE A 154 -14.39 -8.37 -2.53
N ILE A 155 -13.90 -7.65 -1.51
CA ILE A 155 -14.07 -6.19 -1.43
C ILE A 155 -13.05 -5.42 -2.28
N ALA A 156 -11.84 -5.94 -2.48
CA ALA A 156 -10.77 -5.21 -3.16
C ALA A 156 -11.10 -4.75 -4.59
N PRO A 157 -11.73 -5.56 -5.46
CA PRO A 157 -12.14 -5.10 -6.78
C PRO A 157 -13.07 -3.89 -6.73
N MET A 158 -14.01 -3.87 -5.77
CA MET A 158 -14.95 -2.76 -5.57
C MET A 158 -14.21 -1.49 -5.15
N LEU A 159 -13.30 -1.61 -4.17
CA LEU A 159 -12.51 -0.47 -3.68
C LEU A 159 -11.59 0.09 -4.78
N ILE A 160 -10.95 -0.77 -5.56
CA ILE A 160 -10.03 -0.35 -6.63
C ILE A 160 -10.78 0.37 -7.75
N ASP A 161 -11.94 -0.15 -8.16
CA ASP A 161 -12.78 0.49 -9.17
C ASP A 161 -13.25 1.86 -8.70
N GLU A 162 -13.75 1.95 -7.46
CA GLU A 162 -14.20 3.20 -6.86
C GLU A 162 -13.07 4.22 -6.76
N PHE A 163 -11.88 3.82 -6.28
CA PHE A 163 -10.72 4.70 -6.22
C PHE A 163 -10.37 5.26 -7.59
N ARG A 164 -10.36 4.43 -8.63
CA ARG A 164 -10.01 4.87 -9.99
C ARG A 164 -11.00 5.93 -10.49
N LYS A 165 -12.30 5.68 -10.37
CA LYS A 165 -13.35 6.61 -10.80
C LYS A 165 -13.29 7.95 -10.06
N VAL A 166 -13.17 7.89 -8.73
CA VAL A 166 -13.13 9.11 -7.89
C VAL A 166 -11.83 9.90 -8.15
N LEU A 167 -10.68 9.23 -8.25
CA LEU A 167 -9.42 9.90 -8.58
C LEU A 167 -9.44 10.50 -9.99
N GLU A 168 -10.04 9.82 -10.96
CA GLU A 168 -10.20 10.32 -12.33
C GLU A 168 -11.09 11.57 -12.35
N TYR A 169 -12.21 11.54 -11.63
CA TYR A 169 -13.11 12.70 -11.47
C TYR A 169 -12.38 13.94 -10.91
N HIS A 170 -11.47 13.75 -9.94
CA HIS A 170 -10.66 14.85 -9.40
C HIS A 170 -9.40 15.18 -10.22
N GLY A 171 -9.16 14.52 -11.36
CA GLY A 171 -7.94 14.72 -12.17
C GLY A 171 -6.65 14.26 -11.46
N ARG A 172 -6.76 13.36 -10.48
CA ARG A 172 -5.66 12.87 -9.65
C ARG A 172 -5.26 11.43 -9.96
N LEU A 173 -5.97 10.71 -10.83
CA LEU A 173 -5.57 9.35 -11.22
C LEU A 173 -4.27 9.38 -12.01
N TYR A 174 -3.31 8.53 -11.64
CA TYR A 174 -2.05 8.42 -12.37
C TYR A 174 -2.27 8.06 -13.84
N ASN A 175 -1.69 8.87 -14.72
CA ASN A 175 -1.56 8.59 -16.14
C ASN A 175 -0.18 9.05 -16.59
N ARG A 176 0.56 8.20 -17.33
CA ARG A 176 1.94 8.51 -17.71
C ARG A 176 2.08 9.80 -18.53
N GLU A 177 1.08 10.13 -19.34
CA GLU A 177 1.12 11.24 -20.29
C GLU A 177 0.41 12.48 -19.73
N THR A 178 -0.76 12.28 -19.10
CA THR A 178 -1.61 13.40 -18.68
C THR A 178 -1.51 13.75 -17.20
N CYS A 179 -1.08 12.82 -16.34
CA CYS A 179 -0.97 13.03 -14.90
C CYS A 179 0.13 12.14 -14.28
N PRO A 180 1.42 12.36 -14.64
CA PRO A 180 2.53 11.49 -14.22
C PRO A 180 2.78 11.51 -12.70
N ASP A 181 2.35 12.57 -12.02
CA ASP A 181 2.40 12.70 -10.56
C ASP A 181 1.08 12.29 -9.88
N GLY A 182 0.13 11.74 -10.63
CA GLY A 182 -1.13 11.26 -10.11
C GLY A 182 -0.96 10.04 -9.19
N VAL A 183 -2.05 9.67 -8.52
CA VAL A 183 -2.14 8.58 -7.58
C VAL A 183 -2.29 7.26 -8.31
N ARG A 184 -1.40 6.31 -8.02
CA ARG A 184 -1.48 4.93 -8.50
C ARG A 184 -2.37 4.13 -7.57
N VAL A 185 -3.17 3.22 -8.12
CA VAL A 185 -4.03 2.31 -7.35
C VAL A 185 -3.71 0.88 -7.75
N ALA A 186 -3.35 0.05 -6.77
CA ALA A 186 -2.99 -1.34 -7.02
C ALA A 186 -3.52 -2.29 -5.94
N SER A 187 -3.91 -3.49 -6.37
CA SER A 187 -4.14 -4.60 -5.45
C SER A 187 -2.80 -5.11 -4.90
N CYS A 188 -2.77 -5.45 -3.62
CA CYS A 188 -1.60 -6.03 -2.96
C CYS A 188 -1.86 -7.38 -2.29
N SER A 189 -0.78 -8.08 -1.96
CA SER A 189 -0.79 -9.23 -1.06
C SER A 189 -1.36 -8.86 0.31
N HIS A 190 -1.59 -9.87 1.13
CA HIS A 190 -2.22 -9.69 2.43
C HIS A 190 -1.46 -8.69 3.34
N ILE A 191 -2.15 -7.63 3.78
CA ILE A 191 -1.63 -6.57 4.65
C ILE A 191 -2.40 -6.52 5.98
N GLY A 192 -1.82 -7.10 7.03
CA GLY A 192 -2.20 -6.87 8.43
C GLY A 192 -2.93 -8.01 9.16
N GLY A 193 -2.68 -8.13 10.48
CA GLY A 193 -3.32 -9.12 11.35
C GLY A 193 -4.85 -9.10 11.29
N HIS A 194 -5.44 -10.27 11.09
CA HIS A 194 -6.80 -10.56 10.59
C HIS A 194 -8.00 -10.13 11.46
N ALA A 195 -8.15 -8.86 11.85
CA ALA A 195 -9.41 -8.39 12.45
C ALA A 195 -10.41 -7.90 11.39
N PHE A 196 -9.95 -7.09 10.43
CA PHE A 196 -10.83 -6.32 9.53
C PHE A 196 -10.44 -6.52 8.05
N ALA A 197 -11.45 -6.58 7.18
CA ALA A 197 -11.28 -6.53 5.73
C ALA A 197 -11.31 -5.07 5.22
N GLY A 198 -11.04 -4.85 3.93
CA GLY A 198 -10.96 -3.50 3.37
C GLY A 198 -9.73 -2.74 3.86
N ASN A 199 -8.57 -3.42 3.92
CA ASN A 199 -7.32 -2.80 4.33
C ASN A 199 -6.71 -2.01 3.17
N ILE A 200 -6.31 -0.77 3.46
CA ILE A 200 -5.67 0.15 2.51
C ILE A 200 -4.40 0.70 3.14
N ILE A 201 -3.35 0.85 2.32
CA ILE A 201 -2.16 1.63 2.64
C ILE A 201 -2.05 2.75 1.63
N TYR A 202 -1.89 3.98 2.11
CA TYR A 202 -1.61 5.14 1.29
C TYR A 202 -0.19 5.65 1.53
N HIS A 203 0.58 5.72 0.45
CA HIS A 203 1.87 6.40 0.38
C HIS A 203 1.68 7.73 -0.36
N ASP A 204 2.11 8.83 0.25
CA ASP A 204 1.99 10.16 -0.33
C ASP A 204 3.08 10.49 -1.37
N GLY A 205 4.08 9.62 -1.53
CA GLY A 205 5.22 9.81 -2.43
C GLY A 205 6.21 10.88 -1.97
N LYS A 206 6.05 11.44 -0.76
CA LYS A 206 6.89 12.54 -0.21
C LYS A 206 7.75 12.10 0.96
N GLY A 207 7.76 10.81 1.24
CA GLY A 207 8.50 10.20 2.32
C GLY A 207 7.95 10.43 3.72
N SER A 208 6.63 10.63 3.80
CA SER A 208 5.87 10.59 5.05
C SER A 208 5.62 9.15 5.49
N THR A 209 5.26 8.98 6.77
CA THR A 209 4.72 7.71 7.27
C THR A 209 3.47 7.33 6.48
N PRO A 210 3.39 6.08 5.96
CA PRO A 210 2.20 5.64 5.24
C PRO A 210 0.98 5.62 6.14
N ILE A 211 -0.18 5.98 5.57
CA ILE A 211 -1.47 5.98 6.26
C ILE A 211 -2.13 4.63 6.06
N TRP A 212 -2.61 4.04 7.15
CA TRP A 212 -3.24 2.72 7.13
C TRP A 212 -4.71 2.83 7.48
N TYR A 213 -5.58 2.36 6.59
CA TYR A 213 -7.01 2.24 6.83
C TYR A 213 -7.46 0.78 6.86
N SER A 214 -8.54 0.53 7.60
CA SER A 214 -9.25 -0.75 7.66
C SER A 214 -10.75 -0.54 7.73
N THR A 215 -11.53 -1.60 7.47
CA THR A 215 -12.99 -1.55 7.48
C THR A 215 -13.53 -0.61 6.40
N VAL A 216 -12.76 -0.45 5.32
CA VAL A 216 -13.12 0.43 4.22
C VAL A 216 -14.07 -0.29 3.26
N PHE A 217 -15.09 0.46 2.84
CA PHE A 217 -16.13 0.08 1.90
C PHE A 217 -16.22 1.15 0.81
N PRO A 218 -16.86 0.89 -0.34
CA PRO A 218 -16.90 1.83 -1.46
C PRO A 218 -17.35 3.26 -1.09
N HIS A 219 -18.34 3.42 -0.21
CA HIS A 219 -18.83 4.75 0.19
C HIS A 219 -17.77 5.61 0.93
N HIS A 220 -16.77 4.98 1.54
CA HIS A 220 -15.69 5.71 2.22
C HIS A 220 -14.67 6.31 1.24
N ILE A 221 -14.62 5.84 -0.01
CA ILE A 221 -13.52 6.16 -0.92
C ILE A 221 -13.49 7.65 -1.28
N GLN A 222 -14.64 8.28 -1.47
CA GLN A 222 -14.71 9.72 -1.75
C GLN A 222 -14.14 10.54 -0.60
N GLY A 223 -14.50 10.18 0.64
CA GLY A 223 -13.92 10.82 1.81
C GLY A 223 -12.42 10.59 1.93
N ILE A 224 -11.92 9.38 1.67
CA ILE A 224 -10.47 9.11 1.68
C ILE A 224 -9.74 9.93 0.61
N VAL A 225 -10.30 10.05 -0.60
CA VAL A 225 -9.68 10.86 -1.67
C VAL A 225 -9.65 12.33 -1.28
N LYS A 226 -10.76 12.87 -0.78
CA LYS A 226 -10.86 14.28 -0.40
C LYS A 226 -9.99 14.60 0.82
N GLU A 227 -10.31 13.98 1.96
CA GLU A 227 -9.64 14.29 3.23
C GLU A 227 -8.16 13.89 3.19
N THR A 228 -7.85 12.67 2.76
CA THR A 228 -6.49 12.13 2.93
C THR A 228 -5.57 12.42 1.75
N ILE A 229 -6.03 12.19 0.53
CA ILE A 229 -5.18 12.28 -0.65
C ILE A 229 -5.03 13.74 -1.11
N ILE A 230 -6.11 14.52 -1.08
CA ILE A 230 -6.11 15.91 -1.53
C ILE A 230 -5.75 16.85 -0.38
N ASP A 231 -6.43 16.75 0.76
CA ASP A 231 -6.29 17.72 1.85
C ASP A 231 -5.20 17.33 2.87
N GLY A 232 -4.75 16.07 2.88
CA GLY A 232 -3.69 15.59 3.78
C GLY A 232 -4.13 15.29 5.21
N ASN A 233 -5.44 15.21 5.45
CA ASN A 233 -6.06 14.87 6.74
C ASN A 233 -6.17 13.35 6.95
N ILE A 234 -6.19 12.92 8.20
CA ILE A 234 -6.48 11.52 8.56
C ILE A 234 -7.94 11.38 8.98
N ILE A 235 -8.62 10.35 8.46
CA ILE A 235 -9.96 9.95 8.91
C ILE A 235 -9.79 9.00 10.11
N GLU A 236 -10.08 9.48 11.31
CA GLU A 236 -9.79 8.76 12.56
C GLU A 236 -10.54 7.44 12.68
N GLU A 237 -11.81 7.37 12.26
CA GLU A 237 -12.63 6.16 12.38
C GLU A 237 -12.10 4.99 11.54
N LEU A 238 -11.40 5.27 10.43
CA LEU A 238 -10.81 4.26 9.54
C LEU A 238 -9.35 3.96 9.90
N HIS A 239 -8.68 4.89 10.59
CA HIS A 239 -7.25 4.86 10.84
C HIS A 239 -6.83 3.74 11.79
N ARG A 240 -5.85 2.96 11.36
CA ARG A 240 -5.14 1.98 12.20
C ARG A 240 -4.01 2.72 12.91
N LYS A 241 -4.17 2.93 14.22
CA LYS A 241 -3.17 3.54 15.12
C LYS A 241 -2.14 2.53 15.62
#